data_AF-A0A7S2QCD7-F1
#
_entry.id   AF-A0A7S2QCD7-F1
#
_cell.length_a   1.000
_cell.length_b   1.000
_cell.length_c   1.000
_cell.angle_alpha   90.00
_cell.angle_beta   90.00
_cell.angle_gamma   90.00
#
_symmetry.space_group_name_H-M   'P 1'
#
loop_
_entity.id
_entity.type
_entity.pdbx_description
1 polymer ?
#
loop_
_entity_poly.entity_id
_entity_poly.type
_entity_poly.pdbx_seq_one_letter_code
_entity_poly.pdbx_strand_id
1 'polypeptide(L)'
;GSPCHVSTDAPGERVLYCNGTNILWRSIAALREGQGGEKPDDIFCWRGHTKRTTCVAMSPNSQWVVSGDITGAVRVWGAKGENIQKNEFKLWSGIVKDASWSSDSTRIVAAGDGKEVRAVAMIADTGSKTGEVSGHTKQVNSISFRSQRPFRIATGGEDMLVAFHQGPPFKFTKSHTLHSNFVNTVRYSPDGNFVVSAGSDSKLCLFEGKEGELIKEFEKPAGISGSLWAAAWSPDSCRIATA
;
A
#
# COMPACT_ATOMS: atom_id res chain seq x y z
N GLY A 1 4.74 15.63 9.25
CA GLY A 1 3.79 14.58 9.64
C GLY A 1 4.19 13.28 8.96
N SER A 2 3.88 12.13 9.54
CA SER A 2 4.03 10.85 8.83
C SER A 2 2.78 10.59 8.00
N PRO A 3 2.89 10.11 6.74
CA PRO A 3 1.72 9.75 5.95
C PRO A 3 0.93 8.65 6.67
N CYS A 4 -0.39 8.79 6.72
CA CYS A 4 -1.28 7.76 7.23
C CYS A 4 -1.84 6.99 6.02
N HIS A 5 -1.63 5.67 5.99
CA HIS A 5 -2.21 4.85 4.94
C HIS A 5 -3.70 4.68 5.21
N VAL A 6 -4.49 5.00 4.18
CA VAL A 6 -5.93 4.88 4.18
C VAL A 6 -6.31 3.91 3.07
N SER A 7 -7.25 3.02 3.35
CA SER A 7 -7.79 2.05 2.40
C SER A 7 -9.31 2.10 2.45
N THR A 8 -9.98 1.60 1.41
CA THR A 8 -11.44 1.52 1.35
C THR A 8 -11.87 0.09 1.09
N ASP A 9 -13.13 -0.21 1.39
CA ASP A 9 -13.76 -1.41 0.90
C ASP A 9 -13.99 -1.35 -0.63
N ALA A 10 -14.32 -2.50 -1.24
CA ALA A 10 -14.56 -2.57 -2.68
C ALA A 10 -15.71 -1.66 -3.17
N PRO A 11 -16.82 -1.49 -2.41
CA PRO A 11 -17.86 -0.52 -2.75
C PRO A 11 -17.44 0.95 -2.56
N GLY A 12 -16.42 1.24 -1.75
CA GLY A 12 -16.02 2.60 -1.40
C GLY A 12 -16.96 3.28 -0.39
N GLU A 13 -17.76 2.52 0.33
CA GLU A 13 -18.70 3.01 1.33
C GLU A 13 -18.06 3.18 2.70
N ARG A 14 -16.94 2.48 2.94
CA ARG A 14 -16.26 2.47 4.24
C ARG A 14 -14.77 2.77 4.09
N VAL A 15 -14.23 3.55 5.04
CA VAL A 15 -12.80 3.86 5.14
C VAL A 15 -12.15 3.07 6.25
N LEU A 16 -10.97 2.55 5.93
CA LEU A 16 -10.08 1.82 6.80
C LEU A 16 -8.82 2.66 7.06
N TYR A 17 -8.47 2.89 8.32
CA TYR A 17 -7.29 3.66 8.69
C TYR A 17 -6.72 3.24 10.05
N CYS A 18 -5.46 3.56 10.28
CA CYS A 18 -4.75 3.28 11.52
C CYS A 18 -4.96 4.41 12.54
N ASN A 19 -5.22 4.07 13.81
CA ASN A 19 -5.25 5.02 14.91
C ASN A 19 -4.55 4.43 16.15
N GLY A 20 -3.35 4.93 16.46
CA GLY A 20 -2.55 4.41 17.57
C GLY A 20 -2.17 2.96 17.34
N THR A 21 -2.65 2.05 18.19
CA THR A 21 -2.47 0.60 18.09
C THR A 21 -3.63 -0.11 17.38
N ASN A 22 -4.66 0.64 17.01
CA ASN A 22 -5.91 0.09 16.53
C ASN A 22 -6.05 0.34 15.03
N ILE A 23 -6.92 -0.45 14.43
CA ILE A 23 -7.36 -0.27 13.05
C ILE A 23 -8.85 -0.01 13.10
N LEU A 24 -9.30 1.05 12.43
CA LEU A 24 -10.68 1.49 12.42
C LEU A 24 -11.26 1.38 11.02
N TRP A 25 -12.45 0.81 10.92
CA TRP A 25 -13.23 0.72 9.69
C TRP A 25 -14.60 1.34 9.91
N ARG A 26 -14.82 2.48 9.25
CA ARG A 26 -15.98 3.36 9.46
C ARG A 26 -16.75 3.57 8.16
N SER A 27 -18.07 3.67 8.27
CA SER A 27 -18.94 4.07 7.14
C SER A 27 -18.78 5.56 6.80
N ILE A 28 -18.74 5.86 5.50
CA ILE A 28 -18.77 7.22 4.94
C ILE A 28 -20.21 7.60 4.58
N ALA A 29 -21.07 6.62 4.26
CA ALA A 29 -22.44 6.87 3.83
C ALA A 29 -23.25 7.62 4.90
N ALA A 30 -23.02 7.30 6.19
CA ALA A 30 -23.63 7.99 7.32
C ALA A 30 -23.30 9.50 7.39
N LEU A 31 -22.19 9.95 6.75
CA LEU A 31 -21.79 11.35 6.73
C LEU A 31 -22.42 12.13 5.57
N ARG A 32 -22.91 11.46 4.52
CA ARG A 32 -23.44 12.11 3.30
C ARG A 32 -24.87 12.62 3.45
N GLU A 33 -25.68 12.00 4.31
CA GLU A 33 -27.11 12.28 4.36
C GLU A 33 -27.53 13.37 5.35
N GLY A 34 -26.61 13.97 6.11
CA GLY A 34 -26.91 15.10 7.01
C GLY A 34 -27.96 14.81 8.10
N GLN A 35 -28.40 13.56 8.24
CA GLN A 35 -29.40 13.12 9.20
C GLN A 35 -28.76 12.13 10.18
N GLY A 36 -28.56 12.58 11.42
CA GLY A 36 -28.18 11.74 12.55
C GLY A 36 -26.67 11.59 12.71
N GLY A 37 -26.15 11.96 13.89
CA GLY A 37 -24.77 11.68 14.25
C GLY A 37 -24.41 10.21 14.05
N GLU A 38 -23.13 9.94 13.77
CA GLU A 38 -22.60 8.59 13.66
C GLU A 38 -23.14 7.73 14.80
N LYS A 39 -23.93 6.70 14.48
CA LYS A 39 -24.24 5.69 15.49
C LYS A 39 -22.89 5.03 15.83
N PRO A 40 -22.47 5.01 17.12
CA PRO A 40 -21.21 4.39 17.52
C PRO A 40 -21.08 2.92 17.06
N ASP A 41 -22.20 2.27 16.77
CA ASP A 41 -22.32 0.87 16.39
C ASP A 41 -21.83 0.55 14.96
N ASP A 42 -21.61 1.56 14.10
CA ASP A 42 -21.15 1.35 12.71
C ASP A 42 -19.62 1.38 12.54
N ILE A 43 -18.87 1.41 13.65
CA ILE A 43 -17.40 1.43 13.65
C ILE A 43 -16.87 0.05 14.05
N PHE A 44 -16.17 -0.58 13.12
CA PHE A 44 -15.41 -1.80 13.39
C PHE A 44 -14.01 -1.43 13.84
N CYS A 45 -13.56 -2.05 14.93
CA CYS A 45 -12.24 -1.81 15.49
C CYS A 45 -11.52 -3.15 15.69
N TRP A 46 -10.40 -3.34 14.99
CA TRP A 46 -9.49 -4.44 15.27
C TRP A 46 -8.45 -3.95 16.28
N ARG A 47 -8.35 -4.69 17.38
CA ARG A 47 -7.41 -4.45 18.47
C ARG A 47 -6.52 -5.67 18.59
N GLY A 48 -5.23 -5.43 18.71
CA GLY A 48 -4.29 -6.50 19.04
C GLY A 48 -2.84 -6.09 18.87
N HIS A 49 -2.54 -5.16 17.96
CA HIS A 49 -1.19 -4.64 17.87
C HIS A 49 -0.81 -4.02 19.22
N THR A 50 0.35 -4.40 19.75
CA THR A 50 0.86 -3.84 21.02
C THR A 50 1.58 -2.52 20.79
N LYS A 51 1.92 -2.22 19.53
CA LYS A 51 2.68 -1.05 19.10
C LYS A 51 1.91 -0.31 18.00
N ARG A 52 2.36 0.90 17.70
CA ARG A 52 1.68 1.78 16.76
C ARG A 52 1.54 1.13 15.39
N THR A 53 0.32 1.11 14.85
CA THR A 53 0.01 0.66 13.49
C THR A 53 0.36 1.76 12.50
N THR A 54 0.93 1.36 11.37
CA THR A 54 1.55 2.28 10.40
C THR A 54 0.91 2.18 9.03
N CYS A 55 0.55 0.97 8.61
CA CYS A 55 -0.12 0.74 7.35
C CYS A 55 -1.30 -0.21 7.48
N VAL A 56 -2.26 -0.08 6.58
CA VAL A 56 -3.42 -0.95 6.49
C VAL A 56 -3.89 -1.06 5.04
N ALA A 57 -4.34 -2.25 4.64
CA ALA A 57 -4.97 -2.47 3.34
C ALA A 57 -6.10 -3.51 3.43
N MET A 58 -7.21 -3.21 2.77
CA MET A 58 -8.32 -4.15 2.57
C MET A 58 -8.04 -5.05 1.36
N SER A 59 -8.44 -6.31 1.44
CA SER A 59 -8.38 -7.22 0.30
C SER A 59 -9.45 -6.86 -0.76
N PRO A 60 -9.22 -7.14 -2.05
CA PRO A 60 -10.20 -6.87 -3.11
C PRO A 60 -11.58 -7.51 -2.89
N ASN A 61 -11.64 -8.69 -2.26
CA ASN A 61 -12.90 -9.34 -1.90
C ASN A 61 -13.57 -8.79 -0.61
N SER A 62 -12.97 -7.77 0.02
CA SER A 62 -13.43 -7.15 1.28
C SER A 62 -13.68 -8.16 2.42
N GLN A 63 -12.94 -9.28 2.42
CA GLN A 63 -13.03 -10.32 3.46
C GLN A 63 -11.87 -10.26 4.44
N TRP A 64 -10.73 -9.70 4.03
CA TRP A 64 -9.50 -9.70 4.79
C TRP A 64 -8.92 -8.30 4.90
N VAL A 65 -8.36 -7.99 6.06
CA VAL A 65 -7.58 -6.78 6.28
C VAL A 65 -6.16 -7.18 6.62
N VAL A 66 -5.18 -6.50 6.03
CA VAL A 66 -3.78 -6.59 6.44
C VAL A 66 -3.39 -5.29 7.14
N SER A 67 -2.57 -5.40 8.17
CA SER A 67 -2.04 -4.25 8.91
C SER A 67 -0.60 -4.48 9.30
N GLY A 68 0.19 -3.41 9.33
CA GLY A 68 1.58 -3.42 9.77
C GLY A 68 1.81 -2.49 10.96
N ASP A 69 2.85 -2.77 11.74
CA ASP A 69 3.25 -1.95 12.90
C ASP A 69 4.67 -1.39 12.78
N ILE A 70 5.05 -0.57 13.76
CA ILE A 70 6.42 -0.02 13.88
C ILE A 70 7.50 -1.06 14.19
N THR A 71 7.12 -2.28 14.59
CA THR A 71 8.11 -3.30 14.97
C THR A 71 8.45 -4.24 13.83
N GLY A 72 7.60 -4.35 12.80
CA GLY A 72 7.75 -5.25 11.67
C GLY A 72 6.80 -6.45 11.73
N ALA A 73 5.79 -6.40 12.61
CA ALA A 73 4.71 -7.35 12.67
C ALA A 73 3.62 -6.97 11.66
N VAL A 74 3.19 -7.96 10.88
CA VAL A 74 2.08 -7.88 9.95
C VAL A 74 0.99 -8.82 10.41
N ARG A 75 -0.24 -8.30 10.52
CA ARG A 75 -1.40 -9.07 10.97
C ARG A 75 -2.47 -9.10 9.92
N VAL A 76 -3.12 -10.26 9.80
CA VAL A 76 -4.26 -10.50 8.91
C VAL A 76 -5.51 -10.72 9.76
N TRP A 77 -6.56 -9.96 9.43
CA TRP A 77 -7.82 -9.94 10.16
C TRP A 77 -8.97 -10.35 9.25
N GLY A 78 -9.98 -11.03 9.81
CA GLY A 78 -11.26 -11.20 9.15
C GLY A 78 -12.07 -9.90 9.19
N ALA A 79 -12.61 -9.48 8.05
CA ALA A 79 -13.45 -8.28 7.92
C ALA A 79 -14.94 -8.57 8.19
N LYS A 80 -15.40 -9.80 7.95
CA LYS A 80 -16.78 -10.24 8.20
C LYS A 80 -16.82 -11.26 9.34
N GLY A 81 -17.59 -10.97 10.40
CA GLY A 81 -17.74 -11.81 11.59
C GLY A 81 -16.63 -11.62 12.62
N GLU A 82 -17.01 -11.47 13.89
CA GLU A 82 -16.22 -11.36 15.15
C GLU A 82 -14.86 -10.61 15.16
N ASN A 83 -14.43 -9.96 14.07
CA ASN A 83 -13.17 -9.23 13.95
C ASN A 83 -11.93 -10.05 14.40
N ILE A 84 -11.92 -11.35 14.12
CA ILE A 84 -10.90 -12.26 14.65
C ILE A 84 -9.56 -12.03 13.94
N GLN A 85 -8.48 -11.95 14.73
CA GLN A 85 -7.12 -12.05 14.22
C GLN A 85 -6.89 -13.47 13.70
N LYS A 86 -6.66 -13.60 12.39
CA LYS A 86 -6.38 -14.91 11.80
C LYS A 86 -4.91 -15.30 11.97
N ASN A 87 -4.01 -14.41 11.54
CA ASN A 87 -2.58 -14.69 11.50
C ASN A 87 -1.76 -13.46 11.92
N GLU A 88 -0.59 -13.72 12.51
CA GLU A 88 0.43 -12.73 12.82
C GLU A 88 1.80 -13.20 12.32
N PHE A 89 2.49 -12.33 11.59
CA PHE A 89 3.77 -12.62 10.96
C PHE A 89 4.79 -11.57 11.36
N LYS A 90 5.93 -12.02 11.89
CA LYS A 90 7.08 -11.15 12.12
C LYS A 90 7.98 -11.18 10.90
N LEU A 91 7.95 -10.13 10.07
CA LEU A 91 8.69 -10.12 8.82
C LEU A 91 10.14 -9.66 8.99
N TRP A 92 10.35 -8.60 9.78
CA TRP A 92 11.66 -8.06 10.11
C TRP A 92 11.59 -7.27 11.44
N SER A 93 12.74 -6.73 11.87
CA SER A 93 12.82 -5.75 12.94
C SER A 93 12.89 -4.35 12.33
N GLY A 94 11.86 -3.53 12.54
CA GLY A 94 11.73 -2.19 11.98
C GLY A 94 10.33 -1.89 11.46
N ILE A 95 10.08 -0.65 11.06
CA ILE A 95 8.74 -0.20 10.69
C ILE A 95 8.26 -0.90 9.41
N VAL A 96 7.00 -1.33 9.37
CA VAL A 96 6.30 -1.62 8.12
C VAL A 96 5.70 -0.31 7.60
N LYS A 97 6.17 0.18 6.46
CA LYS A 97 5.69 1.45 5.91
C LYS A 97 4.45 1.27 5.04
N ASP A 98 4.37 0.18 4.27
CA ASP A 98 3.26 -0.02 3.33
C ASP A 98 2.95 -1.51 3.12
N ALA A 99 1.71 -1.80 2.74
CA ALA A 99 1.25 -3.16 2.44
C ALA A 99 0.15 -3.17 1.37
N SER A 100 0.12 -4.20 0.53
CA SER A 100 -0.87 -4.34 -0.54
C SER A 100 -1.28 -5.80 -0.71
N TRP A 101 -2.53 -6.02 -1.13
CA TRP A 101 -3.08 -7.33 -1.47
C TRP A 101 -2.91 -7.64 -2.95
N SER A 102 -2.81 -8.92 -3.28
CA SER A 102 -3.01 -9.41 -4.65
C SER A 102 -4.48 -9.36 -5.05
N SER A 103 -4.75 -9.32 -6.36
CA SER A 103 -6.13 -9.30 -6.88
C SER A 103 -6.92 -10.57 -6.57
N ASP A 104 -6.25 -11.70 -6.40
CA ASP A 104 -6.87 -12.95 -5.97
C ASP A 104 -7.15 -13.00 -4.45
N SER A 105 -6.79 -11.95 -3.69
CA SER A 105 -6.94 -11.86 -2.22
C SER A 105 -6.22 -12.98 -1.45
N THR A 106 -5.21 -13.63 -2.04
CA THR A 106 -4.46 -14.74 -1.40
C THR A 106 -3.08 -14.33 -0.91
N ARG A 107 -2.46 -13.32 -1.54
CA ARG A 107 -1.10 -12.88 -1.26
C ARG A 107 -1.12 -11.46 -0.73
N ILE A 108 -0.15 -11.20 0.13
CA ILE A 108 0.16 -9.87 0.63
C ILE A 108 1.61 -9.55 0.29
N VAL A 109 1.84 -8.27 0.00
CA VAL A 109 3.16 -7.70 -0.07
C VAL A 109 3.28 -6.64 1.01
N ALA A 110 4.41 -6.62 1.69
CA ALA A 110 4.70 -5.63 2.72
C ALA A 110 6.09 -5.06 2.48
N ALA A 111 6.26 -3.77 2.76
CA ALA A 111 7.50 -3.04 2.62
C ALA A 111 7.78 -2.15 3.85
N GLY A 112 9.06 -1.88 4.12
CA GLY A 112 9.47 -1.00 5.21
C GLY A 112 10.97 -0.92 5.44
N ASP A 113 11.33 -0.74 6.71
CA ASP A 113 12.66 -0.30 7.15
C ASP A 113 13.57 -1.45 7.62
N GLY A 114 13.28 -2.68 7.19
CA GLY A 114 14.09 -3.84 7.58
C GLY A 114 15.55 -3.70 7.11
N LYS A 115 16.49 -4.23 7.91
CA LYS A 115 17.93 -4.10 7.60
C LYS A 115 18.36 -4.94 6.39
N GLU A 116 18.00 -6.22 6.40
CA GLU A 116 18.36 -7.16 5.34
C GLU A 116 17.22 -7.26 4.34
N VAL A 117 16.03 -7.57 4.84
CA VAL A 117 14.82 -7.71 4.04
C VAL A 117 13.95 -6.48 4.23
N ARG A 118 13.72 -5.73 3.15
CA ARG A 118 12.93 -4.49 3.15
C ARG A 118 11.55 -4.63 2.55
N ALA A 119 11.34 -5.66 1.73
CA ALA A 119 10.04 -5.99 1.18
C ALA A 119 9.89 -7.51 1.00
N VAL A 120 8.69 -8.01 1.25
CA VAL A 120 8.38 -9.45 1.18
C VAL A 120 7.02 -9.64 0.51
N ALA A 121 6.95 -10.63 -0.38
CA ALA A 121 5.69 -11.18 -0.89
C ALA A 121 5.41 -12.52 -0.22
N MET A 122 4.20 -12.74 0.30
CA MET A 122 3.84 -13.96 1.03
C MET A 122 2.37 -14.33 0.84
N ILE A 123 2.03 -15.58 1.15
CA ILE A 123 0.64 -16.05 1.21
C ILE A 123 0.04 -15.64 2.55
N ALA A 124 -1.13 -15.00 2.55
CA ALA A 124 -1.75 -14.46 3.76
C ALA A 124 -2.20 -15.55 4.75
N ASP A 125 -2.49 -16.75 4.25
CA ASP A 125 -3.00 -17.87 5.04
C ASP A 125 -1.90 -18.65 5.75
N THR A 126 -0.80 -18.95 5.05
CA THR A 126 0.29 -19.80 5.57
C THR A 126 1.52 -19.01 6.01
N GLY A 127 1.64 -17.76 5.57
CA GLY A 127 2.86 -16.97 5.73
C GLY A 127 4.03 -17.41 4.85
N SER A 128 3.83 -18.38 3.95
CA SER A 128 4.89 -18.85 3.06
C SER A 128 5.33 -17.73 2.12
N LYS A 129 6.64 -17.48 2.06
CA LYS A 129 7.23 -16.48 1.16
C LYS A 129 7.05 -16.93 -0.30
N THR A 130 6.67 -15.99 -1.16
CA THR A 130 6.34 -16.24 -2.59
C THR A 130 7.31 -15.56 -3.54
N GLY A 131 8.53 -15.32 -3.06
CA GLY A 131 9.58 -14.60 -3.75
C GLY A 131 10.23 -13.56 -2.82
N GLU A 132 11.29 -12.95 -3.31
CA GLU A 132 12.01 -11.89 -2.61
C GLU A 132 11.86 -10.59 -3.40
N VAL A 133 11.46 -9.52 -2.71
CA VAL A 133 11.33 -8.19 -3.31
C VAL A 133 12.62 -7.44 -3.00
N SER A 134 13.67 -7.77 -3.76
CA SER A 134 15.03 -7.24 -3.62
C SER A 134 15.32 -6.12 -4.64
N GLY A 135 16.45 -5.42 -4.49
CA GLY A 135 16.89 -4.35 -5.39
C GLY A 135 17.06 -2.99 -4.72
N HIS A 136 16.39 -2.77 -3.59
CA HIS A 136 16.56 -1.53 -2.81
C HIS A 136 17.74 -1.62 -1.83
N THR A 137 18.52 -0.56 -1.77
CA THR A 137 19.66 -0.43 -0.84
C THR A 137 19.27 0.28 0.46
N LYS A 138 18.26 1.15 0.38
CA LYS A 138 17.67 1.89 1.51
C LYS A 138 16.22 1.48 1.72
N GLN A 139 15.62 2.03 2.77
CA GLN A 139 14.26 1.77 3.20
C GLN A 139 13.25 1.89 2.06
N VAL A 140 12.27 0.99 2.02
CA VAL A 140 11.19 1.01 1.03
C VAL A 140 9.98 1.68 1.64
N ASN A 141 9.58 2.81 1.07
CA ASN A 141 8.50 3.63 1.61
C ASN A 141 7.13 3.14 1.14
N SER A 142 7.05 2.64 -0.09
CA SER A 142 5.77 2.28 -0.69
C SER A 142 5.88 1.04 -1.57
N ILE A 143 4.81 0.25 -1.57
CA ILE A 143 4.68 -0.96 -2.37
C ILE A 143 3.26 -1.05 -2.91
N SER A 144 3.12 -1.51 -4.15
CA SER A 144 1.83 -1.74 -4.75
C SER A 144 1.84 -2.98 -5.62
N PHE A 145 0.73 -3.72 -5.57
CA PHE A 145 0.54 -4.95 -6.31
C PHE A 145 -0.40 -4.70 -7.49
N ARG A 146 -0.08 -5.28 -8.65
CA ARG A 146 -0.90 -5.16 -9.86
C ARG A 146 -2.23 -5.93 -9.71
N SER A 147 -3.34 -5.25 -9.97
CA SER A 147 -4.70 -5.81 -9.89
C SER A 147 -5.01 -6.86 -10.97
N GLN A 148 -4.20 -6.96 -12.03
CA GLN A 148 -4.40 -7.90 -13.13
C GLN A 148 -3.26 -8.91 -13.27
N ARG A 149 -3.53 -10.01 -14.00
CA ARG A 149 -2.50 -10.94 -14.45
C ARG A 149 -1.76 -10.39 -15.69
N PRO A 150 -0.47 -10.67 -15.86
CA PRO A 150 0.41 -11.35 -14.91
C PRO A 150 0.67 -10.51 -13.66
N PHE A 151 0.91 -11.17 -12.52
CA PHE A 151 1.19 -10.47 -11.27
C PHE A 151 2.51 -9.71 -11.36
N ARG A 152 2.47 -8.47 -10.88
CA ARG A 152 3.61 -7.56 -10.81
C ARG A 152 3.56 -6.81 -9.48
N ILE A 153 4.73 -6.43 -9.01
CA ILE A 153 4.90 -5.57 -7.84
C ILE A 153 5.74 -4.38 -8.28
N ALA A 154 5.42 -3.21 -7.75
CA ALA A 154 6.23 -2.01 -7.87
C ALA A 154 6.54 -1.48 -6.47
N THR A 155 7.78 -1.09 -6.25
CA THR A 155 8.28 -0.55 -4.98
C THR A 155 8.98 0.77 -5.19
N GLY A 156 8.89 1.66 -4.19
CA GLY A 156 9.57 2.95 -4.16
C GLY A 156 10.28 3.16 -2.83
N GLY A 157 11.52 3.64 -2.86
CA GLY A 157 12.36 3.75 -1.67
C GLY A 157 13.12 5.08 -1.53
N GLU A 158 13.84 5.18 -0.41
CA GLU A 158 14.73 6.31 -0.09
C GLU A 158 16.06 6.28 -0.87
N ASP A 159 16.30 5.22 -1.64
CA ASP A 159 17.38 5.14 -2.63
C ASP A 159 17.01 5.78 -3.97
N MET A 160 15.86 6.47 -4.03
CA MET A 160 15.38 7.21 -5.20
C MET A 160 15.02 6.29 -6.39
N LEU A 161 14.93 4.99 -6.12
CA LEU A 161 14.58 3.98 -7.11
C LEU A 161 13.08 3.69 -7.10
N VAL A 162 12.55 3.43 -8.30
CA VAL A 162 11.31 2.68 -8.48
C VAL A 162 11.68 1.32 -9.04
N ALA A 163 11.44 0.24 -8.30
CA ALA A 163 11.77 -1.12 -8.72
C ALA A 163 10.52 -1.92 -9.06
N PHE A 164 10.65 -2.80 -10.05
CA PHE A 164 9.60 -3.66 -10.57
C PHE A 164 9.99 -5.13 -10.44
N HIS A 165 9.02 -5.93 -10.00
CA HIS A 165 9.22 -7.36 -9.77
C HIS A 165 8.13 -8.17 -10.48
N GLN A 166 8.55 -9.26 -11.11
CA GLN A 166 7.67 -10.21 -11.80
C GLN A 166 7.58 -11.53 -11.06
N GLY A 167 6.40 -12.14 -11.04
CA GLY A 167 6.20 -13.43 -10.36
C GLY A 167 4.79 -13.99 -10.55
N PRO A 168 4.45 -15.09 -9.86
CA PRO A 168 5.24 -15.82 -8.84
C PRO A 168 6.21 -16.88 -9.44
N PRO A 169 7.34 -17.22 -8.79
CA PRO A 169 7.93 -16.53 -7.62
C PRO A 169 8.39 -15.12 -8.00
N PHE A 170 8.21 -14.15 -7.11
CA PHE A 170 8.61 -12.77 -7.38
C PHE A 170 10.13 -12.63 -7.44
N LYS A 171 10.61 -12.04 -8.54
CA LYS A 171 12.01 -11.73 -8.82
C LYS A 171 12.13 -10.30 -9.31
N PHE A 172 13.24 -9.67 -8.96
CA PHE A 172 13.61 -8.36 -9.50
C PHE A 172 13.72 -8.43 -11.03
N THR A 173 13.10 -7.47 -11.71
CA THR A 173 13.17 -7.33 -13.16
C THR A 173 13.96 -6.09 -13.54
N LYS A 174 13.56 -4.93 -13.01
CA LYS A 174 14.07 -3.63 -13.45
C LYS A 174 13.91 -2.59 -12.35
N SER A 175 14.73 -1.55 -12.42
CA SER A 175 14.59 -0.35 -11.60
C SER A 175 14.85 0.91 -12.41
N HIS A 176 14.21 2.01 -12.03
CA HIS A 176 14.38 3.31 -12.65
C HIS A 176 14.85 4.34 -11.62
N THR A 177 15.88 5.11 -11.99
CA THR A 177 16.43 6.25 -11.23
C THR A 177 15.96 7.57 -11.83
N LEU A 178 14.65 7.83 -11.79
CA LEU A 178 14.09 9.07 -12.37
C LEU A 178 13.91 10.18 -11.33
N HIS A 179 13.72 9.79 -10.07
CA HIS A 179 13.56 10.73 -8.98
C HIS A 179 14.93 11.22 -8.49
N SER A 180 15.03 12.52 -8.20
CA SER A 180 16.24 13.13 -7.62
C SER A 180 16.21 13.16 -6.08
N ASN A 181 15.12 12.68 -5.48
CA ASN A 181 14.93 12.59 -4.04
C ASN A 181 14.04 11.37 -3.70
N PHE A 182 13.73 11.16 -2.43
CA PHE A 182 13.02 9.97 -1.95
C PHE A 182 11.70 9.74 -2.68
N VAL A 183 11.47 8.49 -3.11
CA VAL A 183 10.19 8.07 -3.64
C VAL A 183 9.29 7.78 -2.45
N ASN A 184 8.20 8.53 -2.32
CA ASN A 184 7.32 8.46 -1.15
C ASN A 184 6.16 7.49 -1.39
N THR A 185 5.65 7.42 -2.61
CA THR A 185 4.47 6.62 -2.96
C THR A 185 4.64 5.97 -4.32
N VAL A 186 4.15 4.73 -4.44
CA VAL A 186 4.01 4.01 -5.71
C VAL A 186 2.66 3.32 -5.71
N ARG A 187 1.85 3.51 -6.76
CA ARG A 187 0.51 2.92 -6.86
C ARG A 187 0.22 2.41 -8.27
N TYR A 188 -0.21 1.16 -8.36
CA TYR A 188 -0.89 0.66 -9.55
C TYR A 188 -2.26 1.33 -9.70
N SER A 189 -2.61 1.57 -10.95
CA SER A 189 -3.97 1.85 -11.39
C SER A 189 -4.90 0.66 -11.09
N PRO A 190 -6.20 0.89 -10.82
CA PRO A 190 -7.18 -0.18 -10.62
C PRO A 190 -7.27 -1.15 -11.81
N ASP A 191 -7.07 -0.69 -13.04
CA ASP A 191 -6.98 -1.54 -14.23
C ASP A 191 -5.61 -2.25 -14.36
N GLY A 192 -4.61 -1.86 -13.58
CA GLY A 192 -3.27 -2.45 -13.58
C GLY A 192 -2.46 -2.17 -14.84
N ASN A 193 -2.90 -1.28 -15.73
CA ASN A 193 -2.16 -0.94 -16.94
C ASN A 193 -1.08 0.12 -16.72
N PHE A 194 -1.22 0.89 -15.64
CA PHE A 194 -0.31 1.98 -15.30
C PHE A 194 0.17 1.91 -13.85
N VAL A 195 1.36 2.45 -13.61
CA VAL A 195 1.91 2.70 -12.27
C VAL A 195 2.30 4.16 -12.17
N VAL A 196 1.95 4.81 -11.05
CA VAL A 196 2.45 6.15 -10.73
C VAL A 196 3.41 6.08 -9.56
N SER A 197 4.52 6.80 -9.64
CA SER A 197 5.37 7.11 -8.49
C SER A 197 5.34 8.61 -8.22
N ALA A 198 5.37 8.99 -6.94
CA ALA A 198 5.56 10.38 -6.53
C ALA A 198 6.71 10.50 -5.53
N GLY A 199 7.51 11.55 -5.72
CA GLY A 199 8.74 11.77 -4.96
C GLY A 199 8.78 13.10 -4.22
N SER A 200 9.72 13.17 -3.28
CA SER A 200 10.05 14.39 -2.54
C SER A 200 10.65 15.49 -3.42
N ASP A 201 11.07 15.13 -4.63
CA ASP A 201 11.53 16.02 -5.70
C ASP A 201 10.39 16.72 -6.44
N SER A 202 9.14 16.52 -6.00
CA SER A 202 7.94 17.08 -6.62
C SER A 202 7.67 16.57 -8.04
N LYS A 203 8.28 15.44 -8.43
CA LYS A 203 8.02 14.78 -9.72
C LYS A 203 7.00 13.66 -9.57
N LEU A 204 6.24 13.44 -10.63
CA LEU A 204 5.41 12.25 -10.81
C LEU A 204 5.91 11.50 -12.05
N CYS A 205 6.21 10.21 -11.91
CA CYS A 205 6.57 9.37 -13.05
C CYS A 205 5.45 8.35 -13.29
N LEU A 206 5.04 8.24 -14.55
CA LEU A 206 4.05 7.29 -15.01
C LEU A 206 4.73 6.19 -15.80
N PHE A 207 4.48 4.94 -15.41
CA PHE A 207 5.05 3.75 -16.02
C PHE A 207 3.96 2.83 -16.57
N GLU A 208 4.35 2.00 -17.53
CA GLU A 208 3.55 0.88 -17.99
C GLU A 208 3.52 -0.22 -16.91
N GLY A 209 2.34 -0.74 -16.61
CA GLY A 209 2.13 -1.68 -15.50
C GLY A 209 2.63 -3.10 -15.73
N LYS A 210 2.89 -3.53 -16.98
CA LYS A 210 3.37 -4.90 -17.28
C LYS A 210 4.89 -5.00 -17.26
N GLU A 211 5.54 -4.13 -18.02
CA GLU A 211 6.99 -4.14 -18.23
C GLU A 211 7.73 -3.12 -17.35
N GLY A 212 7.00 -2.15 -16.78
CA GLY A 212 7.59 -1.10 -15.95
C GLY A 212 8.33 -0.06 -16.79
N GLU A 213 8.01 0.13 -18.06
CA GLU A 213 8.63 1.15 -18.90
C GLU A 213 8.13 2.55 -18.55
N LEU A 214 9.02 3.55 -18.61
CA LEU A 214 8.63 4.95 -18.43
C LEU A 214 7.77 5.40 -19.60
N ILE A 215 6.56 5.87 -19.31
CA ILE A 215 5.67 6.48 -20.30
C ILE A 215 5.86 7.99 -20.30
N LYS A 216 5.80 8.61 -19.12
CA LYS A 216 5.83 10.05 -19.00
C LYS A 216 6.30 10.51 -17.63
N GLU A 217 7.07 11.59 -17.62
CA GLU A 217 7.35 12.38 -16.44
C GLU A 217 6.44 13.60 -16.41
N PHE A 218 5.85 13.86 -15.26
CA PHE A 218 5.10 15.07 -14.99
C PHE A 218 5.90 15.88 -13.98
N GLU A 219 6.26 17.08 -14.41
CA GLU A 219 6.76 18.10 -13.51
C GLU A 219 5.59 18.90 -12.96
N LYS A 220 5.77 19.38 -11.73
CA LYS A 220 4.79 20.24 -11.09
C LYS A 220 4.47 21.48 -11.95
N PRO A 221 3.22 21.96 -11.96
CA PRO A 221 2.90 23.29 -12.47
C PRO A 221 3.69 24.37 -11.74
N ALA A 222 4.10 25.42 -12.46
CA ALA A 222 4.80 26.55 -11.87
C ALA A 222 3.98 27.17 -10.72
N GLY A 223 4.59 27.34 -9.54
CA GLY A 223 3.97 27.97 -8.37
C GLY A 223 3.64 27.05 -7.19
N ILE A 224 3.70 25.73 -7.35
CA ILE A 224 3.53 24.79 -6.23
C ILE A 224 4.91 24.48 -5.62
N SER A 225 5.12 24.82 -4.34
CA SER A 225 6.32 24.47 -3.58
C SER A 225 5.99 23.38 -2.56
N GLY A 226 6.53 22.18 -2.72
CA GLY A 226 6.36 21.11 -1.73
C GLY A 226 6.65 19.72 -2.30
N SER A 227 7.05 18.81 -1.42
CA SER A 227 7.23 17.39 -1.72
C SER A 227 5.89 16.69 -1.94
N LEU A 228 5.83 15.74 -2.87
CA LEU A 228 4.65 14.88 -3.04
C LEU A 228 4.79 13.67 -2.12
N TRP A 229 3.83 13.48 -1.23
CA TRP A 229 3.82 12.42 -0.23
C TRP A 229 2.89 11.27 -0.60
N ALA A 230 1.77 11.59 -1.24
CA ALA A 230 0.75 10.61 -1.58
C ALA A 230 0.26 10.78 -3.03
N ALA A 231 -0.15 9.66 -3.60
CA ALA A 231 -0.79 9.59 -4.90
C ALA A 231 -1.89 8.52 -4.82
N ALA A 232 -3.04 8.78 -5.44
CA ALA A 232 -4.15 7.85 -5.51
C ALA A 232 -4.79 7.90 -6.90
N TRP A 233 -5.17 6.74 -7.42
CA TRP A 233 -5.88 6.62 -8.69
C TRP A 233 -7.39 6.76 -8.47
N SER A 234 -8.07 7.34 -9.45
CA SER A 234 -9.53 7.23 -9.54
C SER A 234 -9.94 5.78 -9.87
N PRO A 235 -11.15 5.34 -9.46
CA PRO A 235 -11.63 3.99 -9.74
C PRO A 235 -11.69 3.63 -11.23
N ASP A 236 -11.90 4.62 -12.10
CA ASP A 236 -11.89 4.49 -13.57
C ASP A 236 -10.48 4.45 -14.18
N SER A 237 -9.42 4.50 -13.36
CA SER A 237 -8.00 4.54 -13.78
C SER A 237 -7.61 5.72 -14.69
N CYS A 238 -8.46 6.75 -14.79
CA CYS A 238 -8.26 7.86 -15.73
C CYS A 238 -7.67 9.12 -15.08
N ARG A 239 -7.71 9.23 -13.74
CA ARG A 239 -7.27 10.41 -13.00
C ARG A 239 -6.38 10.00 -11.83
N ILE A 240 -5.51 10.93 -11.43
CA ILE A 240 -4.61 10.76 -10.30
C ILE A 240 -4.78 11.98 -9.39
N ALA A 241 -4.99 11.73 -8.10
CA ALA A 241 -4.94 12.75 -7.06
C ALA A 241 -3.60 12.66 -6.34
N THR A 242 -2.97 13.80 -6.06
CA THR A 242 -1.68 13.87 -5.36
C THR A 242 -1.74 14.86 -4.21
N ALA A 243 -0.96 14.59 -3.16
CA ALA A 243 -0.91 15.40 -1.94
C ALA A 243 0.50 15.45 -1.35
#